data_AF-A0A0E9RNL1-F1
#
_entry.id   AF-A0A0E9RNL1-F1
#
_cell.length_a   1.000
_cell.length_b   1.000
_cell.length_c   1.000
_cell.angle_alpha   90.00
_cell.angle_beta   90.00
_cell.angle_gamma   90.00
#
_symmetry.space_group_name_H-M   'P 1'
#
loop_
_entity.id
_entity.type
_entity.pdbx_description
1 polymer ?
#
loop_
_entity_poly.entity_id
_entity_poly.type
_entity_poly.pdbx_seq_one_letter_code
_entity_poly.pdbx_strand_id
1 'polypeptide(L)' 'MIFMLSDSPGVMCRPSRVRQMFASRACRKSVMIGTALNISEMKKLVVHMGEIEQPWNCPHGRPTMRHLANLDVLSQD' A
#
# COMPACT_ATOMS: atom_id res chain seq x y z
N MET A 1 -17.04 -16.87 -11.36
CA MET A 1 -15.55 -16.90 -11.30
C MET A 1 -14.94 -17.29 -12.63
N ILE A 2 -15.48 -18.30 -13.33
CA ILE A 2 -15.13 -18.63 -14.72
C ILE A 2 -15.22 -17.39 -15.64
N PHE A 3 -16.26 -16.55 -15.47
CA PHE A 3 -16.42 -15.30 -16.22
C PHE A 3 -15.29 -14.25 -16.01
N MET A 4 -14.67 -14.21 -14.83
CA MET A 4 -13.57 -13.26 -14.58
C MET A 4 -12.26 -13.70 -15.23
N LEU A 5 -12.15 -14.97 -15.64
CA LEU A 5 -11.02 -15.50 -16.39
C LEU A 5 -11.21 -15.35 -17.90
N SER A 6 -12.47 -15.29 -18.38
CA SER A 6 -12.78 -15.06 -19.80
C SER A 6 -12.59 -13.61 -20.24
N ASP A 7 -12.85 -12.64 -19.37
CA ASP A 7 -12.78 -11.21 -19.71
C ASP A 7 -11.36 -10.62 -19.72
N SER A 8 -10.37 -11.32 -19.15
CA SER A 8 -9.00 -10.79 -19.02
C SER A 8 -7.95 -11.91 -19.02
N PRO A 9 -7.72 -12.58 -20.16
CA PRO A 9 -6.68 -13.60 -20.28
C PRO A 9 -5.32 -13.01 -19.94
N GLY A 10 -4.58 -13.65 -19.03
CA GLY A 10 -3.28 -13.20 -18.52
C GLY A 10 -3.32 -12.46 -17.18
N VAL A 11 -4.49 -12.07 -16.68
CA VAL A 11 -4.62 -11.44 -15.35
C VAL A 11 -4.82 -12.52 -14.29
N MET A 12 -3.97 -12.52 -13.24
CA MET A 12 -4.15 -13.39 -12.07
C MET A 12 -5.40 -12.98 -11.29
N CYS A 13 -6.56 -13.53 -11.68
CA CYS A 13 -7.81 -13.25 -10.98
C CYS A 13 -7.87 -14.01 -9.65
N ARG A 14 -7.79 -13.28 -8.53
CA ARG A 14 -7.91 -13.86 -7.19
C ARG A 14 -9.35 -13.77 -6.68
N PRO A 15 -9.94 -14.89 -6.20
CA PRO A 15 -11.23 -14.88 -5.51
C PRO A 15 -11.31 -13.82 -4.41
N SER A 16 -12.50 -13.27 -4.17
CA SER A 16 -12.72 -12.27 -3.11
C SER A 16 -12.24 -12.75 -1.74
N ARG A 17 -12.54 -14.02 -1.37
CA ARG A 17 -12.06 -14.63 -0.12
C ARG A 17 -10.53 -14.70 -0.03
N VAL A 18 -9.86 -15.07 -1.12
CA VAL A 18 -8.38 -15.13 -1.17
C VAL A 18 -7.78 -13.73 -1.04
N ARG A 19 -8.36 -12.73 -1.71
CA ARG A 19 -7.95 -11.33 -1.56
C ARG A 19 -8.10 -10.83 -0.13
N GLN A 20 -9.23 -11.13 0.52
CA GLN A 20 -9.46 -10.79 1.93
C GLN A 20 -8.45 -11.46 2.87
N MET A 21 -8.14 -12.74 2.66
CA MET A 21 -7.11 -13.44 3.43
C MET A 21 -5.73 -12.78 3.29
N PHE A 22 -5.34 -12.37 2.08
CA PHE A 22 -4.08 -11.65 1.88
C PHE A 22 -4.10 -10.26 2.52
N ALA A 23 -5.20 -9.53 2.43
CA ALA A 23 -5.36 -8.24 3.09
C ALA A 23 -5.19 -8.37 4.61
N SER A 24 -5.83 -9.36 5.23
CA SER A 24 -5.70 -9.63 6.67
C SER A 24 -4.27 -10.03 7.05
N ARG A 25 -3.63 -10.92 6.28
CA ARG A 25 -2.24 -11.32 6.54
C ARG A 25 -1.28 -10.14 6.45
N ALA A 26 -1.42 -9.29 5.44
CA ALA A 26 -0.62 -8.08 5.31
C ALA A 26 -0.82 -7.16 6.54
N CYS A 27 -2.07 -6.87 6.91
CA CYS A 27 -2.38 -5.98 8.03
C CYS A 27 -1.83 -6.47 9.38
N ARG A 28 -1.85 -7.78 9.64
CA ARG A 28 -1.36 -8.35 10.91
C ARG A 28 0.15 -8.53 10.96
N LYS A 29 0.82 -8.54 9.80
CA LYS A 29 2.29 -8.67 9.69
C LYS A 29 2.99 -7.31 9.56
N SER A 30 2.28 -6.27 9.13
CA SER A 30 2.80 -4.91 9.02
C SER A 30 3.24 -4.34 10.37
N VAL A 31 4.12 -3.32 10.30
CA VAL A 31 4.49 -2.50 11.46
C VAL A 31 3.25 -1.86 12.07
N MET A 32 3.17 -1.88 13.39
CA MET A 32 2.03 -1.35 14.13
C MET A 32 2.24 0.12 14.48
N ILE A 33 1.13 0.87 14.61
CA ILE A 33 1.18 2.22 15.18
C ILE A 33 1.72 2.14 16.60
N GLY A 34 2.66 3.04 16.93
CA GLY A 34 3.37 3.06 18.21
C GLY A 34 4.64 2.21 18.26
N THR A 35 4.95 1.44 17.22
CA THR A 35 6.26 0.77 17.11
C THR A 35 7.34 1.81 16.82
N ALA A 36 8.35 1.90 17.70
CA ALA A 36 9.53 2.73 17.47
C ALA A 36 10.36 2.14 16.32
N LEU A 37 10.80 2.99 15.38
CA LEU A 37 11.61 2.62 14.23
C LEU A 37 12.88 3.44 14.20
N ASN A 38 13.98 2.81 13.79
CA ASN A 38 15.20 3.52 13.44
C ASN A 38 15.14 4.08 12.00
N ILE A 39 16.09 4.95 11.65
CA ILE A 39 16.13 5.62 10.35
C ILE A 39 16.23 4.63 9.17
N SER A 40 16.97 3.53 9.33
CA SER A 40 17.12 2.52 8.28
C SER A 40 15.81 1.80 8.01
N GLU A 41 15.07 1.44 9.06
CA GLU A 41 13.75 0.82 8.97
C GLU A 41 12.73 1.75 8.30
N MET A 42 12.70 3.03 8.72
CA MET A 42 11.82 4.02 8.12
C MET A 42 12.10 4.21 6.62
N LYS A 43 13.38 4.33 6.22
CA LYS A 43 13.78 4.43 4.81
C LYS A 43 13.35 3.20 4.03
N LYS A 44 13.58 2.00 4.56
CA LYS A 44 13.21 0.75 3.90
C LYS A 44 11.71 0.67 3.62
N LEU A 45 10.87 1.11 4.56
CA LEU A 45 9.40 1.14 4.36
C LEU A 45 9.03 2.06 3.19
N VAL A 46 9.58 3.27 3.14
CA VAL A 46 9.27 4.24 2.08
C VAL A 46 9.80 3.78 0.71
N VAL A 47 11.00 3.19 0.65
CA VAL A 47 11.56 2.64 -0.58
C VAL A 47 10.69 1.50 -1.13
N HIS A 48 10.32 0.53 -0.28
CA HIS A 48 9.45 -0.57 -0.70
C HIS A 48 8.07 -0.07 -1.17
N MET A 49 7.52 1.00 -0.56
CA MET A 49 6.27 1.60 -1.06
C MET A 49 6.41 2.13 -2.49
N GLY A 50 7.60 2.61 -2.88
CA GLY A 50 7.88 3.06 -4.25
C GLY A 50 7.88 1.93 -5.31
N GLU A 51 8.01 0.67 -4.88
CA GLU A 51 8.01 -0.51 -5.76
C GLU A 51 6.61 -1.12 -5.94
N ILE A 52 5.63 -0.68 -5.14
CA ILE A 52 4.26 -1.22 -5.15
C ILE A 52 3.42 -0.51 -6.22
N GLU A 53 2.67 -1.30 -7.00
CA GLU A 53 1.65 -0.76 -7.89
C GLU A 53 0.48 -0.18 -7.06
N GLN A 54 0.22 1.13 -7.21
CA GLN A 54 -0.79 1.90 -6.46
C GLN A 54 -0.57 1.94 -4.93
N PRO A 55 0.52 2.57 -4.45
CA PRO A 55 0.90 2.52 -3.04
C PRO A 55 0.04 3.41 -2.14
N TRP A 56 -0.94 4.15 -2.68
CA TRP A 56 -1.69 5.23 -2.01
C TRP A 56 -2.77 4.75 -1.04
N ASN A 57 -3.18 3.48 -1.15
CA ASN A 57 -4.19 2.87 -0.32
C ASN A 57 -3.74 1.47 0.14
N CYS A 58 -4.05 1.12 1.39
CA CYS A 58 -3.88 -0.24 1.87
C CYS A 58 -4.95 -1.16 1.24
N PRO A 59 -4.82 -2.49 1.33
CA PRO A 59 -5.81 -3.41 0.73
C PRO A 59 -7.21 -3.33 1.35
N HIS A 60 -7.39 -2.55 2.43
CA HIS A 60 -8.69 -2.23 3.03
C HIS A 60 -9.21 -0.82 2.66
N GLY A 61 -8.49 -0.09 1.80
CA GLY A 61 -8.88 1.25 1.34
C GLY A 61 -8.45 2.40 2.24
N ARG A 62 -7.63 2.17 3.28
CA ARG A 62 -7.11 3.27 4.10
C ARG A 62 -5.94 3.96 3.39
N PRO A 63 -5.84 5.30 3.44
CA PRO A 63 -4.73 5.99 2.85
C PRO A 63 -3.40 5.68 3.54
N THR A 64 -2.35 5.54 2.76
CA THR A 64 -0.99 5.21 3.25
C THR A 64 -0.09 6.43 3.37
N MET A 65 -0.21 7.38 2.42
CA MET A 65 0.58 8.60 2.37
C MET A 65 -0.25 9.78 1.86
N ARG A 66 0.12 10.98 2.27
CA ARG A 66 -0.51 12.25 1.90
C ARG A 66 0.55 13.33 1.73
N HIS A 67 0.32 14.21 0.76
CA HIS A 67 1.09 15.44 0.63
C HIS A 67 0.74 16.37 1.79
N LEU A 68 1.75 16.83 2.54
CA LEU A 68 1.55 17.72 3.69
C LEU A 68 1.58 19.19 3.28
N ALA A 69 2.63 19.61 2.56
CA ALA A 69 2.82 21.01 2.17
C ALA A 69 3.74 21.11 0.95
N ASN A 70 3.52 22.16 0.15
CA ASN A 70 4.45 22.57 -0.89
C ASN A 70 5.42 23.60 -0.27
N LEU A 71 6.71 23.27 -0.25
CA LEU A 71 7.72 24.15 0.33
C LEU A 71 7.92 25.43 -0.48
N ASP A 72 7.72 25.41 -1.80
CA ASP A 72 7.84 26.58 -2.67
C ASP A 72 6.78 27.65 -2.36
N VAL A 73 5.61 27.22 -1.85
CA VAL A 73 4.54 28.12 -1.40
C VAL A 73 4.88 28.72 -0.03
N LEU A 74 5.67 28.01 0.78
CA LEU A 74 6.03 28.42 2.14
C LEU A 74 7.29 29.28 2.19
N SER A 75 8.23 29.07 1.25
CA SER A 75 9.39 29.92 1.04
C SER A 75 8.99 31.12 0.18
N GLN A 76 8.22 32.05 0.74
CA GLN A 76 8.09 33.39 0.17
C GLN A 76 9.32 34.21 0.59
N ASP A 77 10.36 34.18 -0.25
CA ASP A 77 11.30 35.29 -0.41
C ASP A 77 10.93 36.08 -1.67
#